data_AF-A0A9D7DAC0-F1
#
_entry.id   AF-A0A9D7DAC0-F1
#
_cell.length_a   1.000
_cell.length_b   1.000
_cell.length_c   1.000
_cell.angle_alpha   90.00
_cell.angle_beta   90.00
_cell.angle_gamma   90.00
#
_symmetry.space_group_name_H-M   'P 1'
#
loop_
_entity.id
_entity.type
_entity.pdbx_description
1 polymer ?
#
loop_
_entity_poly.entity_id
_entity_poly.type
_entity_poly.pdbx_seq_one_letter_code
_entity_poly.pdbx_strand_id
1 'polypeptide(L)'
;MKWIVLLLIIAGVAGYFTRPDEAAMRAGADAVLSDPQNVSQGFESLGATLAGDRSYDNYYVAAKYNVTLDGQPVVTCWGAFKQVQCNRAPDTRTGG
;
A
#
# COMPACT_ATOMS: atom_id res chain seq x y z
N MET A 1 19.74 28.49 -8.73
CA MET A 1 20.08 27.05 -8.68
C MET A 1 20.47 26.54 -7.29
N LYS A 2 21.45 27.12 -6.57
CA LYS A 2 21.96 26.58 -5.29
C LYS A 2 20.88 26.35 -4.21
N TRP A 3 19.91 27.25 -4.10
CA TRP A 3 18.76 27.10 -3.19
C TRP A 3 17.80 25.97 -3.58
N ILE A 4 17.57 25.77 -4.88
CA ILE A 4 16.71 24.69 -5.38
C ILE A 4 17.34 23.34 -5.08
N VAL A 5 18.65 23.19 -5.31
CA VAL A 5 19.38 21.97 -4.97
C VAL A 5 19.30 21.67 -3.47
N LEU A 6 19.47 22.69 -2.63
CA LEU A 6 19.37 22.54 -1.17
C LEU A 6 17.96 22.11 -0.74
N LEU A 7 16.90 22.68 -1.33
CA LEU A 7 15.52 22.28 -1.05
C LEU A 7 15.23 20.84 -1.48
N LEU A 8 15.76 20.38 -2.62
CA LEU A 8 15.60 19.00 -3.08
C LEU A 8 16.28 18.00 -2.14
N ILE A 9 17.47 18.34 -1.61
CA ILE A 9 18.17 17.49 -0.63
C ILE A 9 17.34 17.39 0.66
N ILE A 10 16.84 18.52 1.16
CA ILE A 10 16.00 18.54 2.37
C ILE A 10 14.72 17.73 2.15
N ALA A 11 14.06 17.87 1.01
CA ALA A 11 12.87 17.10 0.67
C ALA A 11 13.16 15.59 0.57
N GLY A 12 14.29 15.20 -0.01
CA GLY A 12 14.71 13.80 -0.10
C GLY A 12 15.01 13.19 1.28
N VAL A 13 15.74 13.90 2.14
CA VAL A 13 16.03 13.46 3.51
C VAL A 13 14.75 13.38 4.34
N ALA A 14 13.89 14.40 4.26
CA ALA A 14 12.60 14.39 4.93
C ALA A 14 11.75 13.20 4.47
N GLY A 15 11.66 12.93 3.16
CA GLY A 15 10.97 11.77 2.60
C GLY A 15 11.51 10.44 3.12
N TYR A 16 12.83 10.31 3.24
CA TYR A 16 13.47 9.11 3.78
C TYR A 16 13.10 8.82 5.24
N PHE A 17 13.07 9.85 6.09
CA PHE A 17 12.69 9.71 7.50
C PHE A 17 11.19 9.59 7.72
N THR A 18 10.38 10.03 6.76
CA THR A 18 8.92 10.04 6.88
C THR A 18 8.26 8.92 6.07
N ARG A 19 9.00 8.07 5.36
CA ARG A 19 8.40 6.90 4.70
C ARG A 19 7.71 5.99 5.72
N PRO A 20 6.48 5.54 5.47
CA PRO A 20 5.81 4.58 6.34
C PRO A 20 6.54 3.23 6.26
N ASP A 21 6.67 2.56 7.40
CA ASP A 21 7.22 1.22 7.48
C ASP A 21 6.19 0.16 7.07
N GLU A 22 6.65 -1.09 6.92
CA GLU A 22 5.79 -2.21 6.51
C GLU A 22 4.60 -2.41 7.45
N ALA A 23 4.76 -2.25 8.76
CA ALA A 23 3.66 -2.46 9.71
C ALA A 23 2.57 -1.39 9.55
N ALA A 24 2.96 -0.13 9.33
CA ALA A 24 2.02 0.96 9.02
C ALA A 24 1.26 0.70 7.70
N MET A 25 1.96 0.23 6.67
CA MET A 25 1.35 -0.09 5.38
C MET A 25 0.41 -1.30 5.48
N ARG A 26 0.79 -2.32 6.24
CA ARG A 26 -0.02 -3.51 6.52
C ARG A 26 -1.31 -3.17 7.24
N ALA A 27 -1.24 -2.32 8.28
CA ALA A 27 -2.42 -1.85 9.00
C ALA A 27 -3.40 -1.10 8.07
N GLY A 28 -2.89 -0.30 7.13
CA GLY A 28 -3.71 0.34 6.11
C GLY A 28 -4.38 -0.65 5.15
N ALA A 29 -3.65 -1.69 4.73
CA ALA A 29 -4.20 -2.75 3.90
C ALA A 29 -5.30 -3.55 4.63
N ASP A 30 -5.05 -3.92 5.89
CA ASP A 30 -6.00 -4.64 6.74
C ASP A 30 -7.29 -3.81 6.92
N ALA A 31 -7.19 -2.48 7.08
CA ALA A 31 -8.36 -1.60 7.17
C ALA A 31 -9.23 -1.67 5.90
N VAL A 32 -8.63 -1.57 4.70
CA VAL A 32 -9.35 -1.68 3.41
C VAL A 32 -9.96 -3.06 3.20
N LEU A 33 -9.32 -4.11 3.70
CA LEU A 33 -9.81 -5.49 3.62
C LEU A 33 -10.97 -5.75 4.58
N SER A 34 -10.95 -5.12 5.76
CA SER A 34 -11.98 -5.25 6.79
C SER A 34 -13.24 -4.40 6.57
N ASP A 35 -13.21 -3.43 5.67
CA ASP A 35 -14.32 -2.49 5.44
C ASP A 35 -15.48 -3.17 4.68
N PRO A 36 -16.64 -3.43 5.33
CA PRO A 36 -17.80 -4.10 4.75
C PRO A 36 -18.41 -3.38 3.54
N GLN A 37 -18.24 -2.06 3.42
CA GLN A 37 -18.77 -1.30 2.28
C GLN A 37 -17.98 -1.52 0.99
N ASN A 38 -16.76 -2.06 1.10
CA ASN A 38 -15.87 -2.37 -0.02
C ASN A 38 -15.80 -3.87 -0.34
N VAL A 39 -16.59 -4.69 0.38
CA VAL A 39 -16.66 -6.15 0.18
C VAL A 39 -17.73 -6.42 -0.86
N SER A 40 -17.35 -6.45 -2.13
CA SER A 40 -18.13 -7.20 -3.13
C SER A 40 -18.27 -8.63 -2.62
N GLN A 41 -19.50 -9.16 -2.61
CA GLN A 41 -20.00 -10.40 -1.99
C GLN A 41 -19.11 -11.67 -2.12
N GLY A 42 -18.09 -11.69 -2.99
CA GLY A 42 -17.09 -12.76 -3.08
C GLY A 42 -15.96 -12.72 -2.04
N PHE A 43 -15.83 -11.66 -1.23
CA PHE A 43 -14.73 -11.49 -0.26
C PHE A 43 -15.10 -11.74 1.21
N GLU A 44 -16.38 -11.96 1.55
CA GLU A 44 -16.79 -12.39 2.90
C GLU A 44 -16.10 -13.71 3.32
N SER A 45 -15.71 -14.55 2.34
CA SER A 45 -14.92 -15.77 2.60
C SER A 45 -13.41 -15.55 2.64
N LEU A 46 -12.89 -14.40 2.18
CA LEU A 46 -11.45 -14.11 2.09
C LEU A 46 -10.94 -13.21 3.23
N GLY A 47 -11.81 -12.33 3.76
CA GLY A 47 -11.47 -11.38 4.82
C GLY A 47 -11.05 -12.03 6.15
N ALA A 48 -11.44 -13.28 6.40
CA ALA A 48 -11.11 -14.00 7.63
C ALA A 48 -9.75 -14.73 7.58
N THR A 49 -9.12 -14.91 6.41
CA THR A 49 -7.93 -15.78 6.27
C THR A 49 -7.05 -15.43 5.07
N LEU A 50 -6.84 -14.14 4.76
CA LEU A 50 -5.91 -13.73 3.69
C LEU A 50 -4.46 -14.11 4.05
N ALA A 51 -4.11 -15.37 3.77
CA ALA A 51 -2.78 -15.91 3.55
C ALA A 51 -2.25 -15.53 2.14
N GLY A 52 -2.67 -14.37 1.64
CA GLY A 52 -2.12 -13.82 0.41
C GLY A 52 -0.64 -13.46 0.61
N ASP A 53 0.14 -13.59 -0.44
CA ASP A 53 1.55 -13.21 -0.43
C ASP A 53 1.65 -11.68 -0.26
N ARG A 54 2.45 -11.26 0.72
CA ARG A 54 2.58 -9.87 1.15
C ARG A 54 3.97 -9.39 0.77
N SER A 55 4.04 -8.40 -0.11
CA SER A 55 5.31 -7.81 -0.55
C SER A 55 5.41 -6.36 -0.10
N TYR A 56 6.57 -6.00 0.45
CA TYR A 56 6.91 -4.61 0.78
C TYR A 56 8.12 -4.16 -0.03
N ASP A 57 7.92 -3.14 -0.86
CA ASP A 57 8.95 -2.54 -1.69
C ASP A 57 9.30 -1.14 -1.19
N ASN A 58 10.57 -0.89 -0.94
CA ASN A 58 11.07 0.39 -0.44
C ASN A 58 11.79 1.18 -1.54
N TYR A 59 11.27 2.36 -1.87
CA TYR A 59 11.79 3.28 -2.88
C TYR A 59 12.49 4.50 -2.26
N TYR A 60 13.08 4.34 -1.07
CA TYR A 60 13.76 5.37 -0.27
C TYR A 60 12.85 6.47 0.28
N VAL A 61 12.11 7.19 -0.57
CA VAL A 61 11.20 8.28 -0.17
C VAL A 61 9.73 7.86 -0.21
N ALA A 62 9.45 6.73 -0.86
CA ALA A 62 8.15 6.11 -0.95
C ALA A 62 8.25 4.63 -0.63
N ALA A 63 7.14 4.04 -0.24
CA ALA A 63 6.99 2.62 -0.01
C ALA A 63 5.77 2.10 -0.76
N LYS A 64 5.83 0.85 -1.21
CA LYS A 64 4.70 0.13 -1.79
C LYS A 64 4.48 -1.14 -1.00
N TYR A 65 3.23 -1.46 -0.74
CA TYR A 65 2.82 -2.69 -0.09
C TYR A 65 1.74 -3.37 -0.93
N ASN A 66 1.98 -4.61 -1.34
CA ASN A 66 1.01 -5.39 -2.11
C ASN A 66 0.56 -6.59 -1.30
N VAL A 67 -0.73 -6.88 -1.38
CA VAL A 67 -1.30 -8.15 -0.98
C VAL A 67 -1.76 -8.82 -2.27
N THR A 68 -1.19 -9.98 -2.57
CA THR A 68 -1.55 -10.77 -3.75
C THR A 68 -2.24 -12.06 -3.32
N LEU A 69 -3.19 -12.52 -4.11
CA LEU A 69 -3.86 -13.81 -3.96
C LEU A 69 -3.78 -14.51 -5.31
N ASP A 70 -3.36 -15.77 -5.37
CA ASP A 70 -3.20 -16.51 -6.64
C ASP A 70 -2.47 -15.73 -7.75
N GLY A 71 -1.42 -14.99 -7.39
CA GLY A 71 -0.62 -14.18 -8.32
C GLY A 71 -1.27 -12.89 -8.83
N GLN A 72 -2.46 -12.52 -8.33
CA GLN A 72 -3.13 -11.25 -8.66
C GLN A 72 -3.13 -10.30 -7.46
N PRO A 73 -2.78 -9.01 -7.63
CA PRO A 73 -2.88 -8.04 -6.55
C PRO A 73 -4.34 -7.80 -6.20
N VAL A 74 -4.67 -7.90 -4.92
CA VAL A 74 -6.02 -7.58 -4.39
C VAL A 74 -6.03 -6.23 -3.70
N VAL A 75 -4.93 -5.87 -3.03
CA VAL A 75 -4.74 -4.56 -2.40
C VAL A 75 -3.35 -4.06 -2.72
N THR A 76 -3.27 -2.78 -3.10
CA THR A 76 -2.02 -2.07 -3.31
C THR A 76 -2.05 -0.80 -2.47
N CYS A 77 -1.12 -0.70 -1.53
CA CYS A 77 -0.90 0.50 -0.75
C CYS A 77 0.37 1.22 -1.22
N TRP A 78 0.27 2.53 -1.34
CA TRP A 78 1.37 3.44 -1.58
C TRP A 78 1.54 4.34 -0.36
N GLY A 79 2.80 4.55 0.02
CA GLY A 79 3.15 5.30 1.20
C GLY A 79 4.20 6.34 0.90
N ALA A 80 3.99 7.57 1.36
CA ALA A 80 4.99 8.65 1.31
C ALA A 80 4.69 9.66 2.42
N PHE A 81 5.72 10.25 3.04
CA PHE A 81 5.55 11.30 4.05
C PHE A 81 4.53 10.97 5.18
N LYS A 82 4.60 9.75 5.72
CA LYS A 82 3.72 9.14 6.74
C LYS A 82 2.28 8.93 6.30
N GLN A 83 1.94 9.30 5.07
CA GLN A 83 0.64 9.05 4.49
C GLN A 83 0.66 7.68 3.84
N VAL A 84 -0.39 6.91 4.06
CA VAL A 84 -0.64 5.62 3.43
C VAL A 84 -1.95 5.73 2.66
N GLN A 85 -1.89 5.43 1.38
CA GLN A 85 -3.01 5.41 0.45
C GLN A 85 -3.15 3.98 -0.05
N CYS A 86 -4.17 3.29 0.42
CA CYS A 86 -4.48 1.93 0.00
C CYS A 86 -5.61 1.95 -1.01
N ASN A 87 -5.40 1.30 -2.14
CA ASN A 87 -6.43 1.14 -3.16
C ASN A 87 -6.65 -0.35 -3.43
N ARG A 88 -7.89 -0.74 -3.70
CA ARG A 88 -8.17 -2.08 -4.20
C ARG A 88 -7.71 -2.16 -5.63
N ALA A 89 -6.94 -3.21 -5.93
CA ALA A 89 -6.67 -3.53 -7.32
C ALA A 89 -7.91 -4.22 -7.88
N PRO A 90 -8.33 -3.90 -9.12
CA PRO A 90 -9.44 -4.60 -9.76
C PRO A 90 -9.09 -6.08 -9.84
N ASP A 91 -9.95 -6.93 -9.27
CA ASP A 91 -9.78 -8.38 -9.38
C ASP A 91 -10.06 -8.79 -10.83
N THR A 92 -8.99 -9.08 -11.58
CA THR A 92 -9.11 -9.52 -12.97
C THR A 92 -9.69 -10.93 -13.09
N ARG A 93 -9.87 -11.68 -11.98
CA ARG A 93 -10.55 -12.98 -11.99
C ARG A 93 -12.07 -12.86 -12.08
N THR A 94 -12.65 -11.72 -11.68
CA THR A 94 -14.11 -11.49 -11.74
C THR A 94 -14.56 -10.72 -12.98
N GLY A 95 -13.63 -10.38 -13.88
CA GLY A 95 -13.98 -9.87 -15.22
C GLY A 95 -14.31 -8.38 -15.32
N GLY A 96 -13.93 -7.54 -14.34
CA GLY A 96 -13.97 -6.07 -14.46
C GLY A 96 -15.36 -5.44 -14.44
#